data_AF-A0A5N5SWK5-F1
#
_entry.id   AF-A0A5N5SWK5-F1
#
_cell.length_a   1.000
_cell.length_b   1.000
_cell.length_c   1.000
_cell.angle_alpha   90.00
_cell.angle_beta   90.00
_cell.angle_gamma   90.00
#
_symmetry.space_group_name_H-M   'P 1'
#
loop_
_entity.id
_entity.type
_entity.pdbx_description
1 polymer ?
#
loop_
_entity_poly.entity_id
_entity_poly.type
_entity_poly.pdbx_seq_one_letter_code
_entity_poly.pdbx_strand_id
1 'polypeptide(L)'
;MSVYSTLSFPLGFGMLVASDLTTHHQVVELFSNITWTKENPNVYEFEIIENWRTPWTNIFVNLFVYIVFTFCGSVVASTLPVPSGIFIPVFKIGAAMGRIVGEFMAVMFPSGLSYGGFQHHIIPGGYSIVGAAAFAGAVTHTISTSVIVFELTGQITHILPVMVAVLIANGIAQLLQPSVYDSIIKIKKLPYLPDILTSTSGAYNIYVEDFMIRDVKYIWYGITYRDLKRILVDNKKLRSLPLVDSPESMVLLGSIQRSELITLIEDHLGRDRRTKIINKWKHAADLALTVRIRGKETRK
;
A
#
# COMPACT_ATOMS: atom_id res chain seq x y z
N MET A 1 5.19 19.37 -16.34
CA MET A 1 3.74 19.69 -16.33
C MET A 1 3.32 20.43 -17.59
N SER A 2 4.03 21.49 -17.98
CA SER A 2 3.69 22.30 -19.18
C SER A 2 3.63 21.49 -20.48
N VAL A 3 4.59 20.59 -20.72
CA VAL A 3 4.61 19.73 -21.93
C VAL A 3 3.38 18.81 -22.01
N TYR A 4 2.99 18.17 -20.89
CA TYR A 4 1.81 17.32 -20.85
C TYR A 4 0.53 18.12 -21.06
N SER A 5 0.43 19.32 -20.47
CA SER A 5 -0.70 20.22 -20.68
C SER A 5 -0.83 20.70 -22.13
N THR A 6 0.29 20.95 -22.81
CA THR A 6 0.28 21.32 -24.24
C THR A 6 -0.17 20.16 -25.11
N LEU A 7 0.26 18.93 -24.81
CA LEU A 7 -0.16 17.73 -25.55
C LEU A 7 -1.61 17.33 -25.25
N SER A 8 -2.09 17.55 -24.03
CA SER A 8 -3.49 17.29 -23.64
C SER A 8 -4.46 18.41 -24.01
N PHE A 9 -4.03 19.41 -24.78
CA PHE A 9 -4.91 20.52 -25.14
C PHE A 9 -6.05 20.05 -26.05
N PRO A 10 -7.34 20.20 -25.65
CA PRO A 10 -8.48 19.60 -26.33
C PRO A 10 -8.64 19.97 -27.80
N LEU A 11 -8.29 21.20 -28.19
CA LEU A 11 -8.41 21.67 -29.58
C LEU A 11 -7.20 21.29 -30.46
N GLY A 12 -6.18 20.65 -29.89
CA GLY A 12 -4.98 20.20 -30.60
C GLY A 12 -4.86 18.68 -30.61
N PHE A 13 -3.74 18.17 -30.11
CA PHE A 13 -3.51 16.71 -30.01
C PHE A 13 -4.50 16.02 -29.06
N GLY A 14 -5.09 16.76 -28.12
CA GLY A 14 -6.10 16.26 -27.19
C GLY A 14 -7.37 15.72 -27.85
N MET A 15 -7.70 16.16 -29.08
CA MET A 15 -8.81 15.62 -29.87
C MET A 15 -8.67 14.11 -30.13
N LEU A 16 -7.44 13.61 -30.28
CA LEU A 16 -7.17 12.19 -30.56
C LEU A 16 -7.28 11.31 -29.32
N VAL A 17 -7.24 11.92 -28.13
CA VAL A 17 -7.16 11.23 -26.83
C VAL A 17 -8.44 11.47 -26.02
N ALA A 18 -9.47 12.09 -26.61
CA ALA A 18 -10.68 12.49 -25.90
C ALA A 18 -10.36 13.28 -24.61
N SER A 19 -9.42 14.22 -24.69
CA SER A 19 -8.88 14.92 -23.51
C SER A 19 -9.85 15.92 -22.89
N ASP A 20 -10.93 16.27 -23.59
CA ASP A 20 -12.01 17.12 -23.09
C ASP A 20 -12.83 16.41 -21.98
N LEU A 21 -12.79 15.08 -21.98
CA LEU A 21 -13.46 14.26 -20.98
C LEU A 21 -12.65 14.12 -19.70
N THR A 22 -13.36 14.12 -18.58
CA THR A 22 -12.77 13.73 -17.30
C THR A 22 -12.40 12.25 -17.29
N THR A 23 -11.47 11.86 -16.43
CA THR A 23 -10.99 10.46 -16.35
C THR A 23 -12.11 9.45 -16.07
N HIS A 24 -13.12 9.85 -15.29
CA HIS A 24 -14.29 9.01 -15.02
C HIS A 24 -15.13 8.82 -16.28
N HIS A 25 -15.43 9.91 -16.99
CA HIS A 25 -16.22 9.85 -18.22
C HIS A 25 -15.53 9.04 -19.32
N GLN A 26 -14.21 9.18 -19.47
CA GLN A 26 -13.43 8.34 -20.41
C GLN A 26 -13.65 6.84 -20.16
N VAL A 27 -13.63 6.40 -18.89
CA VAL A 27 -13.86 4.99 -18.53
C VAL A 27 -15.28 4.56 -18.83
N VAL A 28 -16.27 5.39 -18.46
CA VAL A 28 -17.69 5.10 -18.71
C VAL A 28 -17.97 4.96 -20.20
N GLU A 29 -17.41 5.85 -21.03
CA GLU A 29 -17.57 5.77 -22.48
C GLU A 29 -16.86 4.55 -23.08
N LEU A 30 -15.67 4.19 -22.60
CA LEU A 30 -14.99 2.94 -23.01
C LEU A 30 -15.81 1.69 -22.66
N PHE A 31 -16.62 1.73 -21.60
CA PHE A 31 -17.53 0.65 -21.20
C PHE A 31 -18.93 0.75 -21.82
N SER A 32 -19.17 1.72 -22.71
CA SER A 32 -20.46 1.86 -23.37
C SER A 32 -20.84 0.60 -24.15
N ASN A 33 -22.11 0.19 -24.07
CA ASN A 33 -22.63 -0.99 -24.78
C ASN A 33 -22.97 -0.70 -26.26
N ILE A 34 -22.32 0.31 -26.84
CA ILE A 34 -22.55 0.79 -28.20
C ILE A 34 -21.42 0.26 -29.08
N THR A 35 -21.69 -0.06 -30.34
CA THR A 35 -20.65 -0.37 -31.33
C THR A 35 -20.24 0.92 -32.02
N TRP A 36 -19.00 1.36 -31.86
CA TRP A 36 -18.58 2.66 -32.39
C TRP A 36 -18.32 2.65 -33.90
N THR A 37 -18.17 1.47 -34.51
CA THR A 37 -18.06 1.30 -35.97
C THR A 37 -19.42 1.18 -36.69
N LYS A 38 -20.53 1.40 -35.99
CA LYS A 38 -21.89 1.32 -36.56
C LYS A 38 -22.15 2.44 -37.58
N GLU A 39 -22.74 2.10 -38.72
CA GLU A 39 -22.97 3.05 -39.83
C GLU A 39 -24.03 4.13 -39.50
N ASN A 40 -25.08 3.78 -38.77
CA ASN A 40 -26.19 4.68 -38.41
C ASN A 40 -26.37 4.76 -36.88
N PRO A 41 -25.59 5.60 -36.18
CA PRO A 41 -25.73 5.79 -34.74
C PRO A 41 -26.96 6.65 -34.40
N ASN A 42 -27.57 6.40 -33.24
CA ASN A 42 -28.58 7.29 -32.65
C ASN A 42 -27.92 8.60 -32.15
N VAL A 43 -28.69 9.65 -31.88
CA VAL A 43 -28.17 10.97 -31.41
C VAL A 43 -27.27 10.82 -30.19
N TYR A 44 -27.69 10.04 -29.18
CA TYR A 44 -26.87 9.74 -27.99
C TYR A 44 -25.62 8.92 -28.29
N GLU A 45 -25.69 8.00 -29.26
CA GLU A 45 -24.54 7.19 -29.67
C GLU A 45 -23.52 8.06 -30.43
N PHE A 46 -24.01 9.02 -31.21
CA PHE A 46 -23.20 9.96 -31.97
C PHE A 46 -22.36 10.86 -31.06
N GLU A 47 -22.93 11.42 -29.99
CA GLU A 47 -22.20 12.24 -29.02
C GLU A 47 -20.99 11.50 -28.41
N ILE A 48 -21.16 10.23 -28.05
CA ILE A 48 -20.07 9.41 -27.51
C ILE A 48 -19.04 9.12 -28.61
N ILE A 49 -19.48 8.74 -29.81
CA ILE A 49 -18.57 8.40 -30.91
C ILE A 49 -17.75 9.64 -31.36
N GLU A 50 -18.35 10.83 -31.31
CA GLU A 50 -17.69 12.10 -31.67
C GLU A 50 -16.48 12.38 -30.76
N ASN A 51 -16.55 12.03 -29.47
CA ASN A 51 -15.42 12.16 -28.55
C ASN A 51 -14.22 11.27 -28.92
N TRP A 52 -14.46 10.13 -29.57
CA TRP A 52 -13.45 9.12 -29.89
C TRP A 52 -13.10 9.03 -31.37
N ARG A 53 -13.72 9.86 -32.21
CA ARG A 53 -13.52 9.91 -33.66
C ARG A 53 -13.15 11.33 -34.07
N THR A 54 -12.14 11.48 -34.93
CA THR A 54 -11.89 12.78 -35.57
C THR A 54 -12.29 12.73 -37.05
N PRO A 55 -12.53 13.88 -37.70
CA PRO A 55 -12.89 13.91 -39.13
C PRO A 55 -11.86 13.25 -40.06
N TRP A 56 -10.60 13.18 -39.64
CA TRP A 56 -9.49 12.73 -40.48
C TRP A 56 -8.91 11.37 -40.07
N THR A 57 -9.33 10.81 -38.93
CA THR A 57 -8.80 9.55 -38.39
C THR A 57 -9.90 8.52 -38.11
N ASN A 58 -9.51 7.25 -38.14
CA ASN A 58 -10.37 6.14 -37.73
C ASN A 58 -10.31 5.94 -36.21
N ILE A 59 -11.36 5.32 -35.67
CA ILE A 59 -11.48 5.09 -34.23
C ILE A 59 -10.36 4.21 -33.65
N PHE A 60 -9.90 3.23 -34.44
CA PHE A 60 -8.77 2.37 -34.09
C PHE A 60 -7.48 3.18 -33.91
N VAL A 61 -7.25 4.18 -34.76
CA VAL A 61 -6.08 5.05 -34.67
C VAL A 61 -6.16 5.91 -33.42
N ASN A 62 -7.32 6.50 -33.13
CA ASN A 62 -7.52 7.32 -31.94
C ASN A 62 -7.33 6.49 -30.65
N LEU A 63 -7.91 5.30 -30.58
CA LEU A 63 -7.72 4.41 -29.44
C LEU A 63 -6.26 3.96 -29.27
N PHE A 64 -5.54 3.71 -30.37
CA PHE A 64 -4.12 3.38 -30.31
C PHE A 64 -3.29 4.57 -29.79
N VAL A 65 -3.53 5.77 -30.32
CA VAL A 65 -2.90 7.01 -29.86
C VAL A 65 -3.23 7.27 -28.38
N TYR A 66 -4.47 7.03 -27.97
CA TYR A 66 -4.91 7.13 -26.57
C TYR A 66 -4.12 6.20 -25.64
N ILE A 67 -3.90 4.94 -26.05
CA ILE A 67 -3.11 3.97 -25.29
C ILE A 67 -1.68 4.45 -25.13
N VAL A 68 -1.02 4.84 -26.23
CA VAL A 68 0.37 5.30 -26.21
C VAL A 68 0.52 6.56 -25.36
N PHE A 69 -0.39 7.53 -25.55
CA PHE A 69 -0.38 8.78 -24.79
C PHE A 69 -0.58 8.54 -23.30
N THR A 70 -1.57 7.72 -22.93
CA THR A 70 -1.86 7.39 -21.52
C THR A 70 -0.72 6.59 -20.88
N PHE A 71 -0.10 5.67 -21.63
CA PHE A 71 1.07 4.91 -21.19
C PHE A 71 2.26 5.83 -20.90
N CYS A 72 2.69 6.64 -21.88
CA CYS A 72 3.78 7.59 -21.69
C CYS A 72 3.48 8.60 -20.57
N GLY A 73 2.25 9.11 -20.52
CA GLY A 73 1.78 10.02 -19.48
C GLY A 73 1.88 9.40 -18.09
N SER A 74 1.48 8.13 -17.93
CA SER A 74 1.55 7.40 -16.65
C SER A 74 2.97 7.17 -16.18
N VAL A 75 3.90 6.84 -17.09
CA VAL A 75 5.32 6.69 -16.77
C VAL A 75 5.87 8.03 -16.25
N VAL A 76 5.64 9.12 -16.98
CA VAL A 76 6.08 10.46 -16.57
C VAL A 76 5.46 10.85 -15.23
N ALA A 77 4.14 10.65 -15.05
CA ALA A 77 3.45 10.98 -13.81
C ALA A 77 4.02 10.22 -12.61
N SER A 78 4.35 8.92 -12.78
CA SER A 78 4.92 8.10 -11.71
C SER A 78 6.32 8.53 -11.25
N THR A 79 7.06 9.27 -12.10
CA THR A 79 8.39 9.79 -11.76
C THR A 79 8.35 11.11 -11.00
N LEU A 80 7.20 11.80 -10.98
CA LEU A 80 7.06 13.07 -10.27
C LEU A 80 6.97 12.84 -8.75
N PRO A 81 7.56 13.71 -7.92
CA PRO A 81 7.49 13.61 -6.46
C PRO A 81 6.14 14.14 -5.93
N VAL A 82 5.04 13.60 -6.45
CA VAL A 82 3.66 13.98 -6.12
C VAL A 82 2.90 12.71 -5.72
N PRO A 83 2.02 12.75 -4.71
CA PRO A 83 1.15 11.61 -4.42
C PRO A 83 0.22 11.35 -5.61
N SER A 84 0.50 10.29 -6.37
CA SER A 84 -0.32 9.87 -7.52
C SER A 84 -0.52 8.35 -7.51
N GLY A 85 -1.74 7.91 -7.80
CA GLY A 85 -2.05 6.48 -7.98
C GLY A 85 -1.78 6.01 -9.42
N ILE A 86 -1.23 4.80 -9.58
CA ILE A 86 -0.94 4.22 -10.89
C ILE A 86 -2.07 3.33 -11.44
N PHE A 87 -3.04 2.97 -10.60
CA PHE A 87 -4.10 2.03 -10.96
C PHE A 87 -5.01 2.55 -12.07
N ILE A 88 -5.51 3.79 -11.97
CA ILE A 88 -6.47 4.35 -12.95
C ILE A 88 -5.86 4.45 -14.36
N PRO A 89 -4.64 4.98 -14.58
CA PRO A 89 -4.04 4.99 -15.92
C PRO A 89 -3.90 3.60 -16.54
N VAL A 90 -3.43 2.62 -15.76
CA VAL A 90 -3.30 1.22 -16.18
C VAL A 90 -4.68 0.65 -16.54
N PHE A 91 -5.68 0.91 -15.70
CA PHE A 91 -7.05 0.50 -15.94
C PHE A 91 -7.61 1.03 -17.27
N LYS A 92 -7.38 2.32 -17.56
CA LYS A 92 -7.79 2.95 -18.82
C LYS A 92 -7.07 2.37 -20.04
N ILE A 93 -5.78 2.08 -19.93
CA ILE A 93 -5.00 1.44 -21.01
C ILE A 93 -5.59 0.06 -21.31
N GLY A 94 -5.86 -0.74 -20.29
CA GLY A 94 -6.51 -2.04 -20.44
C GLY A 94 -7.90 -1.96 -21.08
N ALA A 95 -8.72 -1.00 -20.63
CA ALA A 95 -10.04 -0.74 -21.19
C ALA A 95 -9.96 -0.40 -22.69
N ALA A 96 -9.07 0.52 -23.06
CA ALA A 96 -8.86 0.90 -24.46
C ALA A 96 -8.34 -0.28 -25.31
N MET A 97 -7.42 -1.10 -24.80
CA MET A 97 -6.97 -2.31 -25.50
C MET A 97 -8.10 -3.31 -25.72
N GLY A 98 -8.91 -3.58 -24.68
CA GLY A 98 -10.08 -4.44 -24.79
C GLY A 98 -11.11 -3.88 -25.77
N ARG A 99 -11.29 -2.55 -25.79
CA ARG A 99 -12.19 -1.87 -26.72
C ARG A 99 -11.75 -2.02 -28.18
N ILE A 100 -10.46 -1.86 -28.48
CA ILE A 100 -9.93 -2.10 -29.83
C ILE A 100 -10.25 -3.52 -30.30
N VAL A 101 -10.04 -4.53 -29.44
CA VAL A 101 -10.34 -5.92 -29.77
C VAL A 101 -11.84 -6.13 -29.97
N GLY A 102 -12.68 -5.54 -29.13
CA GLY A 102 -14.14 -5.62 -29.24
C GLY A 102 -14.69 -4.99 -30.53
N GLU A 103 -14.22 -3.80 -30.89
CA GLU A 103 -14.61 -3.12 -32.14
C GLU A 103 -14.08 -3.87 -33.37
N PHE A 104 -12.87 -4.45 -33.28
CA PHE A 104 -12.34 -5.31 -34.34
C PHE A 104 -13.23 -6.55 -34.55
N MET A 105 -13.66 -7.20 -33.47
CA MET A 105 -14.59 -8.33 -33.54
C MET A 105 -15.95 -7.94 -34.12
N ALA A 106 -16.46 -6.75 -33.81
CA ALA A 106 -17.71 -6.24 -34.37
C ALA A 106 -17.62 -5.97 -35.89
N VAL A 107 -16.47 -5.49 -36.38
CA VAL A 107 -16.22 -5.30 -37.81
C VAL A 107 -16.07 -6.63 -38.55
N MET A 108 -15.38 -7.61 -37.94
CA MET A 108 -15.15 -8.92 -38.56
C MET A 108 -16.41 -9.79 -38.61
N PHE A 109 -17.30 -9.67 -37.62
CA PHE A 109 -18.55 -10.44 -37.52
C PHE A 109 -19.76 -9.51 -37.36
N PRO A 110 -20.15 -8.77 -38.42
CA PRO A 110 -21.21 -7.75 -38.33
C PRO A 110 -22.59 -8.36 -38.04
N SER A 111 -22.86 -9.59 -38.50
CA SER A 111 -24.08 -10.34 -38.20
C SER A 111 -24.08 -10.97 -36.81
N GLY A 112 -23.02 -10.77 -36.01
CA GLY A 112 -22.84 -11.40 -34.71
C GLY A 112 -22.40 -12.86 -34.79
N LEU A 113 -22.37 -13.51 -33.64
CA LEU A 113 -22.04 -14.93 -33.52
C LEU A 113 -23.33 -15.75 -33.42
N SER A 114 -23.47 -16.74 -34.31
CA SER A 114 -24.57 -17.70 -34.26
C SER A 114 -24.23 -18.80 -33.25
N TYR A 115 -24.93 -18.82 -32.11
CA TYR A 115 -24.80 -19.89 -31.11
C TYR A 115 -26.20 -20.38 -30.72
N GLY A 116 -26.43 -21.69 -30.77
CA GLY A 116 -27.71 -22.29 -30.37
C GLY A 116 -28.92 -21.88 -31.22
N GLY A 117 -28.71 -21.44 -32.47
CA GLY A 117 -29.80 -21.01 -33.38
C GLY A 117 -30.25 -19.55 -33.24
N PHE A 118 -29.67 -18.80 -32.29
CA PHE A 118 -29.89 -17.36 -32.13
C PHE A 118 -28.65 -16.56 -32.56
N GLN A 119 -28.86 -15.39 -33.18
CA GLN A 119 -27.78 -14.46 -33.49
C GLN A 119 -27.54 -13.52 -32.32
N HIS A 120 -26.35 -13.59 -31.72
CA HIS A 120 -25.93 -12.68 -30.66
C HIS A 120 -25.00 -11.61 -31.22
N HIS A 121 -25.42 -10.35 -31.13
CA HIS A 121 -24.57 -9.24 -31.53
C HIS A 121 -23.41 -9.09 -30.54
N ILE A 122 -22.24 -8.72 -31.07
CA ILE A 122 -21.03 -8.52 -30.30
C ILE A 122 -21.12 -7.16 -29.62
N ILE A 123 -20.90 -7.11 -28.30
CA ILE A 123 -20.92 -5.87 -27.52
C ILE A 123 -19.47 -5.51 -27.14
N PRO A 124 -18.85 -4.50 -27.80
CA PRO A 124 -17.45 -4.13 -27.54
C PRO A 124 -17.17 -3.69 -26.09
N GLY A 125 -18.19 -3.15 -25.39
CA GLY A 125 -18.10 -2.77 -23.98
C GLY A 125 -17.69 -3.93 -23.07
N GLY A 126 -18.18 -5.14 -23.33
CA GLY A 126 -17.78 -6.34 -22.58
C GLY A 126 -16.29 -6.68 -22.71
N TYR A 127 -15.73 -6.52 -23.92
CA TYR A 127 -14.31 -6.75 -24.17
C TYR A 127 -13.44 -5.68 -23.50
N SER A 128 -13.90 -4.43 -23.48
CA SER A 128 -13.26 -3.32 -22.76
C SER A 128 -13.15 -3.62 -21.26
N ILE A 129 -14.23 -4.11 -20.64
CA ILE A 129 -14.27 -4.54 -19.23
C ILE A 129 -13.25 -5.64 -18.94
N VAL A 130 -13.20 -6.68 -19.80
CA VAL A 130 -12.23 -7.78 -19.69
C VAL A 130 -10.79 -7.27 -19.79
N GLY A 131 -10.50 -6.41 -20.78
CA GLY A 131 -9.19 -5.83 -20.99
C GLY A 131 -8.72 -4.96 -19.82
N ALA A 132 -9.64 -4.16 -19.25
CA ALA A 132 -9.36 -3.33 -18.08
C ALA A 132 -8.96 -4.18 -16.86
N ALA A 133 -9.75 -5.22 -16.56
CA ALA A 133 -9.49 -6.12 -15.44
C ALA A 133 -8.17 -6.89 -15.62
N ALA A 134 -7.96 -7.45 -16.82
CA ALA A 134 -6.82 -8.31 -17.12
C ALA A 134 -5.50 -7.53 -17.12
N PHE A 135 -5.46 -6.36 -17.76
CA PHE A 135 -4.25 -5.54 -17.79
C PHE A 135 -3.93 -4.97 -16.41
N ALA A 136 -4.94 -4.49 -15.67
CA ALA A 136 -4.74 -4.01 -14.30
C ALA A 136 -4.22 -5.13 -13.39
N GLY A 137 -4.82 -6.33 -13.46
CA GLY A 137 -4.41 -7.49 -12.66
C GLY A 137 -3.02 -8.00 -13.02
N ALA A 138 -2.64 -7.95 -14.29
CA ALA A 138 -1.30 -8.28 -14.76
C ALA A 138 -0.24 -7.29 -14.23
N VAL A 139 -0.56 -5.99 -14.18
CA VAL A 139 0.40 -4.97 -13.72
C VAL A 139 0.55 -4.97 -12.19
N THR A 140 -0.54 -5.25 -11.46
CA THR A 140 -0.53 -5.29 -9.98
C THR A 140 -0.21 -6.67 -9.40
N HIS A 141 -0.16 -7.72 -10.21
CA HIS A 141 -0.11 -9.11 -9.78
C HIS A 141 -1.27 -9.53 -8.85
N THR A 142 -2.47 -8.96 -9.04
CA THR A 142 -3.63 -9.26 -8.19
C THR A 142 -4.83 -9.75 -9.00
N ILE A 143 -5.55 -10.74 -8.47
CA ILE A 143 -6.80 -11.25 -9.06
C ILE A 143 -8.00 -10.37 -8.67
N SER A 144 -7.86 -9.62 -7.57
CA SER A 144 -8.89 -8.71 -7.04
C SER A 144 -9.33 -7.61 -8.00
N THR A 145 -8.54 -7.30 -9.04
CA THR A 145 -8.93 -6.36 -10.09
C THR A 145 -10.20 -6.80 -10.81
N SER A 146 -10.41 -8.11 -10.97
CA SER A 146 -11.64 -8.67 -11.54
C SER A 146 -12.86 -8.33 -10.68
N VAL A 147 -12.71 -8.49 -9.35
CA VAL A 147 -13.78 -8.22 -8.38
C VAL A 147 -14.16 -6.74 -8.40
N ILE A 148 -13.16 -5.85 -8.38
CA ILE A 148 -13.37 -4.39 -8.49
C ILE A 148 -14.17 -4.07 -9.75
N VAL A 149 -13.84 -4.70 -10.89
CA VAL A 149 -14.54 -4.47 -12.15
C VAL A 149 -15.99 -4.96 -12.12
N PHE A 150 -16.27 -6.10 -11.48
CA PHE A 150 -17.66 -6.55 -11.31
C PHE A 150 -18.47 -5.63 -10.41
N GLU A 151 -17.88 -5.14 -9.32
CA GLU A 151 -18.52 -4.18 -8.44
C GLU A 151 -18.83 -2.86 -9.18
N LEU A 152 -17.90 -2.38 -10.01
CA LEU A 152 -18.08 -1.16 -10.81
C LEU A 152 -19.13 -1.30 -11.93
N THR A 153 -19.21 -2.48 -12.55
CA THR A 153 -20.14 -2.72 -13.67
C THR A 153 -21.54 -3.13 -13.20
N GLY A 154 -21.67 -3.59 -11.94
CA GLY A 154 -22.95 -4.02 -11.37
C GLY A 154 -23.55 -5.27 -12.01
N GLN A 155 -22.79 -5.97 -12.88
CA GLN A 155 -23.25 -7.14 -13.62
C GLN A 155 -22.24 -8.29 -13.53
N ILE A 156 -22.68 -9.44 -13.00
CA ILE A 156 -21.83 -10.64 -12.82
C ILE A 156 -21.93 -11.65 -13.97
N THR A 157 -22.70 -11.35 -15.02
CA THR A 157 -22.97 -12.29 -16.12
C THR A 157 -21.70 -12.75 -16.85
N HIS A 158 -20.67 -11.91 -16.89
CA HIS A 158 -19.40 -12.19 -17.57
C HIS A 158 -18.26 -12.56 -16.59
N ILE A 159 -18.59 -13.08 -15.41
CA ILE A 159 -17.61 -13.33 -14.34
C ILE A 159 -16.51 -14.32 -14.75
N LEU A 160 -16.90 -15.43 -15.39
CA LEU A 160 -15.98 -16.52 -15.70
C LEU A 160 -14.96 -16.13 -16.79
N PRO A 161 -15.35 -15.54 -17.94
CA PRO A 161 -14.38 -15.09 -18.95
C PRO A 161 -13.40 -14.04 -18.43
N VAL A 162 -13.88 -13.08 -17.62
CA VAL A 162 -13.03 -12.03 -17.04
C VAL A 162 -12.01 -12.64 -16.07
N MET A 163 -12.44 -13.53 -15.17
CA MET A 163 -11.52 -14.17 -14.23
C MET A 163 -10.45 -15.01 -14.95
N VAL A 164 -10.83 -15.77 -15.97
CA VAL A 164 -9.87 -16.56 -16.77
C VAL A 164 -8.85 -15.64 -17.46
N ALA A 165 -9.31 -14.54 -18.08
CA ALA A 165 -8.42 -13.57 -18.72
C ALA A 165 -7.43 -12.94 -17.71
N VAL A 166 -7.91 -12.57 -16.52
CA VAL A 166 -7.07 -11.99 -15.47
C VAL A 166 -6.05 -13.00 -14.94
N LEU A 167 -6.44 -14.26 -14.74
CA LEU A 167 -5.53 -15.32 -14.30
C LEU A 167 -4.42 -15.58 -15.32
N ILE A 168 -4.76 -15.66 -16.61
CA ILE A 168 -3.78 -15.85 -17.68
C ILE A 168 -2.83 -14.65 -17.75
N ALA A 169 -3.38 -13.42 -17.74
CA ALA A 169 -2.56 -12.21 -17.84
C ALA A 169 -1.63 -12.05 -16.62
N ASN A 170 -2.13 -12.33 -15.42
CA ASN A 170 -1.32 -12.32 -14.19
C ASN A 170 -0.25 -13.42 -14.21
N GLY A 171 -0.58 -14.63 -14.64
CA GLY A 171 0.38 -15.73 -14.77
C GLY A 171 1.52 -15.39 -15.73
N ILE A 172 1.21 -14.80 -16.90
CA ILE A 172 2.23 -14.36 -17.87
C ILE A 172 3.07 -13.22 -17.29
N ALA A 173 2.44 -12.23 -16.63
CA ALA A 173 3.17 -11.11 -16.03
C ALA A 173 4.15 -11.56 -14.95
N GLN A 174 3.72 -12.45 -14.05
CA GLN A 174 4.57 -13.00 -12.98
C GLN A 174 5.80 -13.75 -13.52
N LEU A 175 5.67 -14.41 -14.66
CA LEU A 175 6.80 -15.10 -15.31
C LEU A 175 7.81 -14.13 -15.92
N LEU A 176 7.35 -12.98 -16.41
CA LEU A 176 8.18 -12.05 -17.18
C LEU A 176 8.79 -10.94 -16.34
N GLN A 177 8.03 -10.32 -15.44
CA GLN A 177 8.41 -9.11 -14.72
C GLN A 177 7.89 -9.12 -13.28
N PRO A 178 8.57 -8.42 -12.34
CA PRO A 178 8.01 -8.16 -11.02
C PRO A 178 6.81 -7.22 -11.09
N SER A 179 5.96 -7.22 -10.05
CA SER A 179 4.85 -6.27 -9.99
C SER A 179 5.35 -4.82 -10.03
N VAL A 180 4.49 -3.89 -10.42
CA VAL A 180 4.84 -2.46 -10.40
C VAL A 180 5.20 -1.98 -8.99
N TYR A 181 4.50 -2.48 -7.97
CA TYR A 181 4.78 -2.08 -6.58
C TYR A 181 6.12 -2.62 -6.09
N ASP A 182 6.45 -3.86 -6.41
CA ASP A 182 7.76 -4.44 -6.07
C ASP A 182 8.90 -3.70 -6.79
N SER A 183 8.65 -3.31 -8.05
CA SER A 183 9.58 -2.50 -8.84
C SER A 183 9.83 -1.13 -8.19
N ILE A 184 8.77 -0.46 -7.74
CA ILE A 184 8.87 0.83 -7.04
C ILE A 184 9.65 0.68 -5.73
N ILE A 185 9.38 -0.38 -4.94
CA ILE A 185 10.10 -0.66 -3.69
C ILE A 185 11.61 -0.84 -3.96
N LYS A 186 11.96 -1.62 -5.00
CA LYS A 186 13.36 -1.85 -5.42
C LYS A 186 14.04 -0.57 -5.89
N ILE A 187 13.38 0.24 -6.72
CA ILE A 187 13.92 1.52 -7.22
C ILE A 187 14.14 2.49 -6.06
N LYS A 188 13.19 2.56 -5.11
CA LYS A 188 13.30 3.42 -3.92
C LYS A 188 14.23 2.88 -2.83
N LYS A 189 14.78 1.65 -3.00
CA LYS A 189 15.64 0.97 -2.03
C LYS A 189 15.06 0.96 -0.60
N LEU A 190 13.75 0.75 -0.50
CA LEU A 190 13.10 0.70 0.81
C LEU A 190 13.47 -0.62 1.52
N PRO A 191 13.64 -0.61 2.85
CA PRO A 191 13.90 -1.81 3.62
C PRO A 191 12.64 -2.70 3.62
N TYR A 192 12.59 -3.64 2.68
CA TYR A 192 11.55 -4.65 2.57
C TYR A 192 12.25 -6.01 2.47
N LEU A 193 11.83 -6.96 3.29
CA LEU A 193 12.31 -8.33 3.24
C LEU A 193 11.36 -9.11 2.31
N PRO A 194 11.76 -9.43 1.07
CA PRO A 194 10.93 -10.24 0.19
C PRO A 194 10.80 -11.66 0.74
N ASP A 195 9.73 -12.36 0.35
CA ASP A 195 9.59 -13.78 0.63
C ASP A 195 10.79 -14.53 0.06
N ILE A 196 11.38 -15.43 0.86
CA ILE A 196 12.61 -16.17 0.58
C ILE A 196 12.32 -17.29 -0.44
N LEU A 197 11.80 -16.92 -1.61
CA LEU A 197 11.33 -17.84 -2.65
C LEU A 197 12.36 -18.01 -3.78
N THR A 198 13.29 -17.09 -3.95
CA THR A 198 14.39 -17.26 -4.90
C THR A 198 15.53 -18.03 -4.25
N SER A 199 15.64 -19.31 -4.59
CA SER A 199 16.74 -20.25 -4.23
C SER A 199 18.16 -19.80 -4.64
N THR A 200 18.32 -18.55 -5.11
CA THR A 200 19.54 -18.00 -5.71
C THR A 200 20.10 -16.81 -4.93
N SER A 201 19.41 -16.30 -3.89
CA SER A 201 19.92 -15.16 -3.12
C SER A 201 20.89 -15.61 -2.02
N GLY A 202 22.04 -14.93 -1.93
CA GLY A 202 23.01 -15.08 -0.82
C GLY A 202 22.42 -14.82 0.58
N ALA A 203 21.14 -14.44 0.67
CA ALA A 203 20.35 -14.40 1.88
C ALA A 203 20.31 -15.74 2.64
N TYR A 204 20.41 -16.88 1.96
CA TYR A 204 20.52 -18.19 2.62
C TYR A 204 21.87 -18.40 3.33
N ASN A 205 22.87 -17.60 2.98
CA ASN A 205 24.21 -17.64 3.60
C ASN A 205 24.38 -16.54 4.66
N ILE A 206 23.29 -15.90 5.10
CA ILE A 206 23.30 -14.93 6.19
C ILE A 206 22.76 -15.64 7.43
N TYR A 207 23.59 -15.73 8.46
CA TYR A 207 23.20 -16.30 9.75
C TYR A 207 22.85 -15.17 10.71
N VAL A 208 22.03 -15.48 11.72
CA VAL A 208 21.64 -14.49 12.76
C VAL A 208 22.88 -13.92 13.46
N GLU A 209 23.94 -14.72 13.59
CA GLU A 209 25.21 -14.31 14.20
C GLU A 209 25.95 -13.20 13.46
N ASP A 210 25.65 -12.99 12.17
CA ASP A 210 26.28 -11.98 11.31
C ASP A 210 25.76 -10.56 11.61
N PHE A 211 24.51 -10.45 12.06
CA PHE A 211 23.85 -9.16 12.28
C PHE A 211 23.26 -8.99 13.69
N MET A 212 23.34 -10.00 14.56
CA MET A 212 22.93 -9.87 15.95
C MET A 212 23.78 -8.83 16.69
N ILE A 213 23.13 -7.98 17.48
CA ILE A 213 23.82 -7.06 18.40
C ILE A 213 24.30 -7.88 19.60
N ARG A 214 25.62 -8.00 19.76
CA ARG A 214 26.24 -8.79 20.85
C ARG A 214 26.34 -8.02 22.17
N ASP A 215 26.45 -6.69 22.12
CA ASP A 215 26.47 -5.84 23.33
C ASP A 215 25.03 -5.53 23.78
N VAL A 216 24.43 -6.46 24.52
CA VAL A 216 23.09 -6.30 25.09
C VAL A 216 23.20 -5.83 26.54
N LYS A 217 22.49 -4.76 26.89
CA LYS A 217 22.39 -4.30 28.28
C LYS A 217 21.31 -5.11 28.99
N TYR A 218 21.63 -5.60 30.18
CA TYR A 218 20.78 -6.50 30.96
C TYR A 218 20.65 -6.03 32.41
N ILE A 219 19.67 -6.59 33.10
CA ILE A 219 19.44 -6.41 34.55
C ILE A 219 19.32 -7.79 35.19
N TRP A 220 19.64 -7.92 36.48
CA TRP A 220 19.57 -9.20 37.20
C TRP A 220 18.99 -9.01 38.61
N TYR A 221 18.61 -10.11 39.24
CA TYR A 221 18.11 -10.08 40.61
C TYR A 221 19.25 -9.74 41.59
N GLY A 222 19.13 -8.62 42.30
CA GLY A 222 20.18 -8.12 43.21
C GLY A 222 21.06 -7.00 42.64
N ILE A 223 20.74 -6.46 41.44
CA ILE A 223 21.37 -5.24 40.93
C ILE A 223 21.18 -4.06 41.90
N THR A 224 22.23 -3.25 42.09
CA THR A 224 22.11 -2.06 42.95
C THR A 224 21.25 -0.99 42.28
N TYR A 225 20.49 -0.23 43.07
CA TYR A 225 19.71 0.89 42.55
C TYR A 225 20.56 1.93 41.81
N ARG A 226 21.83 2.08 42.18
CA ARG A 226 22.78 3.00 41.51
C ARG A 226 23.05 2.53 40.09
N ASP A 227 23.36 1.24 39.93
CA ASP A 227 23.70 0.66 38.64
C ASP A 227 22.46 0.56 37.74
N LEU A 228 21.31 0.18 38.31
CA LEU A 228 20.04 0.20 37.60
C LEU A 228 19.72 1.61 37.08
N LYS A 229 19.87 2.65 37.92
CA LYS A 229 19.68 4.04 37.50
C LYS A 229 20.67 4.45 36.40
N ARG A 230 21.94 4.04 36.50
CA ARG A 230 22.97 4.30 35.48
C ARG A 230 22.55 3.69 34.14
N ILE A 231 22.18 2.40 34.13
CA ILE A 231 21.73 1.70 32.91
C ILE A 231 20.53 2.39 32.27
N LEU A 232 19.54 2.82 33.06
CA LEU A 232 18.33 3.49 32.56
C LEU A 232 18.58 4.91 32.02
N VAL A 233 19.59 5.60 32.55
CA VAL A 233 20.01 6.95 32.12
C VAL A 233 20.85 6.87 30.85
N ASP A 234 21.77 5.91 30.78
CA ASP A 234 22.67 5.72 29.64
C ASP A 234 21.90 5.19 28.42
N ASN A 235 20.83 4.42 28.63
CA ASN A 235 20.08 3.74 27.56
C ASN A 235 18.64 4.24 27.41
N LYS A 236 18.47 5.54 27.08
CA LYS A 236 17.14 6.16 26.94
C LYS A 236 16.29 5.60 25.79
N LYS A 237 16.91 4.99 24.78
CA LYS A 237 16.23 4.47 23.58
C LYS A 237 15.62 3.09 23.78
N LEU A 238 16.07 2.32 24.79
CA LEU A 238 15.55 0.98 25.05
C LEU A 238 14.15 1.06 25.66
N ARG A 239 13.19 0.33 25.09
CA ARG A 239 11.81 0.24 25.62
C ARG A 239 11.69 -0.79 26.73
N SER A 240 12.45 -1.87 26.64
CA SER A 240 12.51 -2.95 27.62
C SER A 240 13.95 -3.37 27.85
N LEU A 241 14.21 -3.93 29.02
CA LEU A 241 15.50 -4.53 29.37
C LEU A 241 15.31 -6.03 29.62
N PRO A 242 16.20 -6.89 29.10
CA PRO A 242 16.23 -8.30 29.43
C PRO A 242 16.61 -8.49 30.90
N LEU A 243 15.84 -9.32 31.60
CA LEU A 243 16.14 -9.82 32.94
C LEU A 243 16.94 -11.12 32.80
N VAL A 244 18.16 -11.14 33.30
CA VAL A 244 19.01 -12.33 33.38
C VAL A 244 19.09 -12.83 34.82
N ASP A 245 19.43 -14.10 34.98
CA ASP A 245 19.60 -14.76 36.27
C ASP A 245 20.77 -14.15 37.06
N SER A 246 21.98 -14.21 36.50
CA SER A 246 23.17 -13.58 37.08
C SER A 246 24.09 -13.02 35.97
N PRO A 247 24.99 -12.05 36.29
CA PRO A 247 25.96 -11.54 35.34
C PRO A 247 26.99 -12.59 34.89
N GLU A 248 27.09 -13.72 35.60
CA GLU A 248 27.99 -14.83 35.31
C GLU A 248 27.32 -15.88 34.43
N SER A 249 26.05 -16.23 34.71
CA SER A 249 25.31 -17.25 33.97
C SER A 249 24.73 -16.72 32.65
N MET A 250 24.38 -15.42 32.58
CA MET A 250 23.82 -14.76 31.40
C MET A 250 22.59 -15.47 30.81
N VAL A 251 21.88 -16.24 31.63
CA VAL A 251 20.63 -16.93 31.23
C VAL A 251 19.48 -15.93 31.27
N LEU A 252 18.78 -15.76 30.14
CA LEU A 252 17.62 -14.89 30.02
C LEU A 252 16.41 -15.49 30.76
N LEU A 253 15.88 -14.77 31.74
CA LEU A 253 14.68 -15.13 32.49
C LEU A 253 13.42 -14.44 31.95
N GLY A 254 13.58 -13.24 31.36
CA GLY A 254 12.44 -12.50 30.82
C GLY A 254 12.81 -11.09 30.37
N SER A 255 11.81 -10.21 30.27
CA SER A 255 12.03 -8.80 29.96
C SER A 255 11.14 -7.92 30.82
N ILE A 256 11.66 -6.78 31.27
CA ILE A 256 10.94 -5.81 32.08
C ILE A 256 10.88 -4.49 31.31
N GLN A 257 9.72 -3.83 31.33
CA GLN A 257 9.56 -2.54 30.67
C GLN A 257 10.35 -1.45 31.38
N ARG A 258 10.96 -0.56 30.59
CA ARG A 258 11.72 0.57 31.12
C ARG A 258 10.85 1.52 31.95
N SER A 259 9.61 1.76 31.52
CA SER A 259 8.63 2.61 32.23
C SER A 259 8.39 2.11 33.65
N GLU A 260 8.12 0.83 33.81
CA GLU A 260 7.88 0.20 35.11
C GLU A 260 9.08 0.34 36.04
N LEU A 261 10.30 0.10 35.54
CA LEU A 261 11.52 0.27 36.32
C LEU A 261 11.72 1.72 36.79
N ILE A 262 11.39 2.70 35.95
CA ILE A 262 11.47 4.12 36.32
C ILE A 262 10.46 4.44 37.41
N THR A 263 9.19 4.03 37.24
CA THR A 263 8.15 4.23 38.25
C THR A 263 8.54 3.59 39.58
N LEU A 264 9.04 2.36 39.57
CA LEU A 264 9.50 1.69 40.79
C LEU A 264 10.68 2.40 41.46
N ILE A 265 11.64 2.92 40.68
CA ILE A 265 12.76 3.70 41.22
C ILE A 265 12.27 5.04 41.78
N GLU A 266 11.34 5.72 41.12
CA GLU A 266 10.76 6.97 41.61
C GLU A 266 9.95 6.74 42.89
N ASP A 267 9.18 5.66 42.97
CA ASP A 267 8.45 5.28 44.18
C ASP A 267 9.38 4.91 45.34
N HIS A 268 10.54 4.31 45.06
CA HIS A 268 11.48 3.87 46.09
C HIS A 268 12.53 4.91 46.50
N LEU A 269 12.96 5.76 45.57
CA LEU A 269 14.08 6.70 45.74
C LEU A 269 13.71 8.15 45.44
N GLY A 270 12.47 8.41 45.05
CA GLY A 270 11.95 9.73 44.72
C GLY A 270 11.92 10.69 45.90
N ARG A 271 11.75 11.98 45.57
CA ARG A 271 11.75 13.07 46.54
C ARG A 271 10.65 12.88 47.60
N ASP A 272 9.47 12.48 47.17
CA ASP A 272 8.32 12.34 48.06
C ASP A 272 8.55 11.29 49.15
N ARG A 273 9.17 10.15 48.81
CA ARG A 273 9.51 9.14 49.80
C ARG A 273 10.61 9.62 50.76
N ARG A 274 11.63 10.32 50.26
CA ARG A 274 12.67 10.92 51.12
C ARG A 274 12.08 11.92 52.10
N THR A 275 11.16 12.79 51.65
CA THR A 275 10.46 13.75 52.49
C THR A 275 9.59 13.06 53.54
N LYS A 276 8.85 12.01 53.17
CA LYS A 276 8.07 11.19 54.12
C LYS A 276 8.95 10.57 55.20
N ILE A 277 10.11 10.02 54.84
CA ILE A 277 11.06 9.47 55.80
C ILE A 277 11.58 10.58 56.73
N ILE A 278 12.07 11.70 56.20
CA ILE A 278 12.57 12.81 57.02
C ILE A 278 11.51 13.31 58.00
N ASN A 279 10.25 13.46 57.57
CA ASN A 279 9.16 13.89 58.44
C ASN A 279 8.87 12.87 59.54
N LYS A 280 8.92 11.56 59.24
CA LYS A 280 8.77 10.50 60.25
C LYS A 280 9.89 10.56 61.30
N TRP A 281 11.13 10.80 60.88
CA TRP A 281 12.27 10.92 61.79
C TRP A 281 12.18 12.18 62.66
N LYS A 282 11.76 13.32 62.09
CA LYS A 282 11.48 14.55 62.85
C LYS A 282 10.41 14.33 63.91
N HIS A 283 9.28 13.75 63.53
CA HIS A 283 8.18 13.45 64.45
C HIS A 283 8.61 12.47 65.56
N ALA A 284 9.41 11.45 65.24
CA ALA A 284 9.92 10.51 66.24
C ALA A 284 10.91 11.19 67.21
N ALA A 285 11.76 12.08 66.71
CA ALA A 285 12.67 12.87 67.52
C ALA A 285 11.90 13.82 68.46
N ASP A 286 10.88 14.51 67.96
CA ASP A 286 10.03 15.39 68.76
C ASP A 286 9.29 14.63 69.87
N LEU A 287 8.79 13.42 69.57
CA LEU A 287 8.14 12.54 70.56
C LEU A 287 9.12 12.09 71.65
N ALA A 288 10.33 11.68 71.26
CA ALA A 288 11.36 11.27 72.20
C ALA A 288 11.78 12.42 73.12
N LEU A 289 11.83 13.64 72.59
CA LEU A 289 12.16 14.85 73.35
C LEU A 289 11.05 15.19 74.35
N THR A 290 9.77 15.12 73.95
CA THR A 290 8.62 15.34 74.84
C THR A 290 8.53 14.30 75.95
N VAL A 291 8.75 13.01 75.65
CA VAL A 291 8.80 11.94 76.66
C VAL A 291 9.94 12.20 77.66
N ARG A 292 11.10 12.65 77.18
CA ARG A 292 12.26 12.95 78.04
C ARG A 292 12.05 14.16 78.94
N ILE A 293 11.32 15.18 78.48
CA ILE A 293 10.92 16.34 79.30
C ILE A 293 9.90 15.90 80.36
N ARG A 294 8.86 15.17 79.95
CA ARG A 294 7.80 14.69 80.85
C ARG A 294 8.32 13.72 81.93
N GLY A 295 9.30 12.87 81.60
CA GLY A 295 9.97 11.99 82.56
C GLY A 295 10.93 12.70 83.53
N LYS A 296 11.34 13.94 83.23
CA LYS A 296 12.07 14.81 84.19
C LYS A 296 11.13 15.55 85.14
N GLU A 297 9.89 15.83 84.71
CA GLU A 297 8.87 16.46 85.56
C GLU A 297 8.26 15.50 86.58
N THR A 298 8.09 14.21 86.26
CA THR A 298 7.56 13.20 87.19
C THR A 298 8.57 12.65 88.22
N ARG A 299 9.85 13.07 88.14
CA ARG A 299 10.91 12.72 89.09
C ARG A 299 11.24 13.85 90.09
N LYS A 300 10.48 14.94 90.08
CA LYS A 300 10.48 15.97 91.12
C LYS A 300 9.22 15.82 91.97
#